data_AF-A0AAD6Z081-F1
#
_entry.id   AF-A0AAD6Z081-F1
#
_cell.length_a   1.000
_cell.length_b   1.000
_cell.length_c   1.000
_cell.angle_alpha   90.00
_cell.angle_beta   90.00
_cell.angle_gamma   90.00
#
_symmetry.space_group_name_H-M   'P 1'
#
loop_
_entity.id
_entity.type
_entity.pdbx_description
1 polymer ?
#
loop_
_entity_poly.entity_id
_entity_poly.type
_entity_poly.pdbx_seq_one_letter_code
_entity_poly.pdbx_strand_id
1 'polypeptide(L)'
;MAGLAFNCRDYDLHSDWYKCKHFVAQSQELCDTSSWVVLSSLVDAEDAVMGKIIEVLRRTDSMEGLVILEQYTIQPERHEVFNMPVLVPKRHEEAVFLLLNPKDIQFAFNVQHDCSSGTCKPSGKRPVLQERQETRLEECFIEHDSLAERLREGREARKAKNAATAAARKALKPGASKVAKRKKTATGLKRTRTGDAGRKSGGRGVSPRDLGEPGGDSDSESGEEGDGGGGKMKKTRNGQAERLRRKSAAASSRIETPGPQSASECQL
;
A
#
# COMPACT_ATOMS: atom_id res chain seq x y z
N MET A 1 -2.05 -15.83 9.61
CA MET A 1 -3.41 -15.81 10.20
C MET A 1 -4.31 -15.09 9.22
N ALA A 2 -5.39 -15.72 8.77
CA ALA A 2 -6.34 -15.11 7.85
C ALA A 2 -7.37 -14.31 8.67
N GLY A 3 -7.06 -13.05 8.97
CA GLY A 3 -8.10 -12.12 9.41
C GLY A 3 -9.08 -11.96 8.26
N LEU A 4 -10.34 -12.35 8.48
CA LEU A 4 -11.39 -12.10 7.48
C LEU A 4 -11.57 -10.58 7.35
N ALA A 5 -11.60 -10.09 6.12
CA ALA A 5 -11.90 -8.68 5.88
C ALA A 5 -13.30 -8.34 6.42
N PHE A 6 -13.43 -7.15 7.01
CA PHE A 6 -14.63 -6.74 7.74
C PHE A 6 -15.91 -6.83 6.90
N ASN A 7 -15.80 -6.49 5.61
CA ASN A 7 -16.90 -6.46 4.64
C ASN A 7 -16.74 -7.51 3.53
N CYS A 8 -16.10 -8.65 3.82
CA CYS A 8 -15.94 -9.72 2.83
C CYS A 8 -17.25 -10.28 2.24
N ARG A 9 -18.38 -10.09 2.95
CA ARG A 9 -19.70 -10.56 2.51
C ARG A 9 -20.31 -9.74 1.37
N ASP A 10 -19.82 -8.52 1.16
CA ASP A 10 -20.35 -7.62 0.14
C ASP A 10 -19.74 -7.89 -1.25
N TYR A 11 -18.76 -8.80 -1.32
CA TYR A 11 -18.00 -9.11 -2.53
C TYR A 11 -18.11 -10.59 -2.88
N ASP A 12 -18.18 -10.89 -4.17
CA ASP A 12 -18.15 -12.26 -4.66
C ASP A 12 -16.71 -12.82 -4.65
N LEU A 13 -16.43 -13.64 -3.65
CA LEU A 13 -15.14 -14.32 -3.46
C LEU A 13 -14.95 -15.52 -4.41
N HIS A 14 -15.98 -15.93 -5.15
CA HIS A 14 -15.90 -17.04 -6.11
C HIS A 14 -15.56 -16.58 -7.53
N SER A 15 -15.62 -15.28 -7.79
CA SER A 15 -15.17 -14.69 -9.06
C SER A 15 -13.64 -14.84 -9.24
N ASP A 16 -13.20 -14.90 -10.49
CA ASP A 16 -11.78 -14.89 -10.84
C ASP A 16 -11.22 -13.47 -10.81
N TRP A 17 -10.22 -13.24 -9.95
CA TRP A 17 -9.55 -11.94 -9.78
C TRP A 17 -8.10 -12.01 -10.25
N TYR A 18 -7.61 -10.96 -10.91
CA TYR A 18 -6.19 -10.80 -11.22
C TYR A 18 -5.59 -9.57 -10.55
N LYS A 19 -4.30 -9.65 -10.27
CA LYS A 19 -3.55 -8.60 -9.57
C LYS A 19 -3.20 -7.44 -10.51
N CYS A 20 -3.53 -6.23 -10.08
CA CYS A 20 -3.20 -4.97 -10.73
C CYS A 20 -1.98 -4.31 -10.07
N LYS A 21 -1.34 -3.38 -10.79
CA LYS A 21 -0.22 -2.60 -10.24
C LYS A 21 -0.69 -1.33 -9.51
N HIS A 22 -1.66 -0.65 -10.11
CA HIS A 22 -2.16 0.65 -9.65
C HIS A 22 -3.62 0.86 -10.04
N PHE A 23 -4.23 1.91 -9.46
CA PHE A 23 -5.49 2.49 -9.88
C PHE A 23 -5.42 4.02 -9.72
N VAL A 24 -6.45 4.74 -10.17
CA VAL A 24 -6.55 6.20 -10.03
C VAL A 24 -7.62 6.52 -8.99
N ALA A 25 -7.26 7.27 -7.94
CA ALA A 25 -8.16 7.70 -6.87
C ALA A 25 -9.11 8.82 -7.34
N GLN A 26 -10.09 9.20 -6.51
CA GLN A 26 -11.03 10.30 -6.84
C GLN A 26 -10.32 11.64 -7.09
N SER A 27 -9.24 11.91 -6.33
CA SER A 27 -8.34 13.05 -6.51
C SER A 27 -7.51 13.03 -7.79
N GLN A 28 -7.67 12.00 -8.64
CA GLN A 28 -6.90 11.76 -9.86
C GLN A 28 -5.43 11.40 -9.61
N GLU A 29 -5.08 11.04 -8.37
CA GLU A 29 -3.75 10.55 -8.02
C GLU A 29 -3.60 9.06 -8.35
N LEU A 30 -2.41 8.70 -8.85
CA LEU A 30 -2.04 7.31 -9.10
C LEU A 30 -1.70 6.62 -7.77
N CYS A 31 -2.46 5.59 -7.43
CA CYS A 31 -2.27 4.82 -6.21
C CYS A 31 -1.71 3.43 -6.52
N ASP A 32 -0.53 3.13 -5.99
CA ASP A 32 0.13 1.84 -6.13
C ASP A 32 -0.15 0.94 -4.92
N THR A 33 0.19 -0.35 -5.05
CA THR A 33 0.31 -1.22 -3.87
C THR A 33 1.30 -0.63 -2.87
N SER A 34 0.98 -0.68 -1.57
CA SER A 34 1.71 -0.06 -0.45
C SER A 34 1.55 1.45 -0.28
N SER A 35 0.80 2.14 -1.14
CA SER A 35 0.45 3.54 -0.92
C SER A 35 -0.48 3.69 0.30
N TRP A 36 -0.34 4.81 1.00
CA TRP A 36 -1.22 5.20 2.09
C TRP A 36 -2.33 6.08 1.55
N VAL A 37 -3.57 5.80 1.93
CA VAL A 37 -4.75 6.44 1.36
C VAL A 37 -5.79 6.79 2.42
N VAL A 38 -6.58 7.81 2.12
CA VAL A 38 -7.74 8.23 2.90
C VAL A 38 -9.02 7.89 2.14
N LEU A 39 -10.02 7.38 2.86
CA LEU A 39 -11.37 7.13 2.36
C LEU A 39 -12.42 7.66 3.34
N SER A 40 -13.65 7.87 2.86
CA SER A 40 -14.80 8.14 3.74
C SER A 40 -15.19 6.86 4.49
N SER A 41 -15.49 6.97 5.78
CA SER A 41 -16.04 5.86 6.55
C SER A 41 -17.37 5.40 5.93
N LEU A 42 -17.54 4.08 5.82
CA LEU A 42 -18.76 3.46 5.31
C LEU A 42 -19.94 3.58 6.29
N VAL A 43 -19.66 3.85 7.56
CA VAL A 43 -20.66 3.96 8.62
C VAL A 43 -21.07 5.42 8.83
N ASP A 44 -20.07 6.32 8.88
CA ASP A 44 -20.25 7.72 9.23
C ASP A 44 -19.58 8.61 8.18
N ALA A 45 -20.35 9.26 7.31
CA ALA A 45 -19.81 10.03 6.18
C ALA A 45 -18.87 11.19 6.59
N GLU A 46 -18.97 11.65 7.85
CA GLU A 46 -18.14 12.70 8.42
C GLU A 46 -16.76 12.18 8.87
N ASP A 47 -16.60 10.87 9.06
CA ASP A 47 -15.37 10.27 9.55
C ASP A 47 -14.48 9.82 8.39
N ALA A 48 -13.18 10.12 8.51
CA ALA A 48 -12.16 9.66 7.58
C ALA A 48 -11.49 8.37 8.10
N VAL A 49 -11.31 7.40 7.21
CA VAL A 49 -10.55 6.19 7.47
C VAL A 49 -9.23 6.24 6.71
N MET A 50 -8.13 6.03 7.44
CA MET A 50 -6.80 5.91 6.86
C MET A 50 -6.42 4.45 6.74
N GLY A 51 -5.67 4.12 5.69
CA GLY A 51 -5.05 2.81 5.62
C GLY A 51 -3.99 2.68 4.55
N LYS A 52 -3.40 1.49 4.51
CA LYS A 52 -2.35 1.12 3.58
C LYS A 52 -2.88 0.10 2.58
N ILE A 53 -2.67 0.36 1.30
CA ILE A 53 -3.06 -0.57 0.24
C ILE A 53 -2.15 -1.80 0.31
N ILE A 54 -2.75 -2.97 0.49
CA ILE A 54 -2.04 -4.25 0.49
C ILE A 54 -2.00 -4.80 -0.93
N GLU A 55 -3.16 -4.87 -1.57
CA GLU A 55 -3.29 -5.38 -2.94
C GLU A 55 -4.38 -4.64 -3.71
N VAL A 56 -4.21 -4.60 -5.03
CA VAL A 56 -5.20 -4.10 -5.99
C VAL A 56 -5.54 -5.25 -6.92
N LEU A 57 -6.83 -5.56 -7.02
CA LEU A 57 -7.37 -6.65 -7.82
C LEU A 57 -8.37 -6.09 -8.83
N ARG A 58 -8.56 -6.81 -9.93
CA ARG A 58 -9.63 -6.56 -10.89
C ARG A 58 -10.29 -7.87 -11.28
N ARG A 59 -11.61 -7.84 -11.44
CA ARG A 59 -12.40 -9.00 -11.87
C ARG A 59 -12.06 -9.35 -13.33
N THR A 60 -12.09 -10.63 -13.68
CA THR A 60 -11.75 -11.10 -15.04
C THR A 60 -12.86 -10.83 -16.04
N ASP A 61 -14.10 -10.98 -15.61
CA ASP A 61 -15.33 -10.83 -16.38
C ASP A 61 -15.83 -9.38 -16.46
N SER A 62 -15.33 -8.47 -15.62
CA SER A 62 -15.78 -7.07 -15.56
C SER A 62 -14.63 -6.06 -15.44
N MET A 63 -14.97 -4.78 -15.51
CA MET A 63 -14.02 -3.69 -15.22
C MET A 63 -13.99 -3.33 -13.73
N GLU A 64 -14.65 -4.10 -12.88
CA GLU A 64 -14.73 -3.81 -11.45
C GLU A 64 -13.39 -4.07 -10.77
N GLY A 65 -12.88 -3.06 -10.09
CA GLY A 65 -11.70 -3.15 -9.25
C GLY A 65 -12.07 -3.42 -7.80
N LEU A 66 -11.15 -4.05 -7.09
CA LEU A 66 -11.22 -4.32 -5.67
C LEU A 66 -9.88 -3.95 -5.04
N VAL A 67 -9.91 -3.15 -3.98
CA VAL A 67 -8.71 -2.75 -3.23
C VAL A 67 -8.77 -3.38 -1.85
N ILE A 68 -7.70 -4.07 -1.47
CA ILE A 68 -7.52 -4.63 -0.13
C ILE A 68 -6.67 -3.63 0.67
N LEU A 69 -7.25 -3.09 1.74
CA LEU A 69 -6.65 -2.05 2.56
C LEU A 69 -6.53 -2.51 4.01
N GLU A 70 -5.37 -2.29 4.63
CA GLU A 70 -5.18 -2.46 6.07
C GLU A 70 -5.47 -1.14 6.78
N GLN A 71 -6.37 -1.17 7.78
CA GLN A 71 -6.85 0.04 8.45
C GLN A 71 -5.91 0.50 9.59
N TYR A 72 -5.63 1.80 9.60
CA TYR A 72 -4.83 2.46 10.63
C TYR A 72 -5.61 3.59 11.31
N THR A 73 -5.19 3.94 12.52
CA THR A 73 -5.68 5.09 13.28
C THR A 73 -4.50 5.94 13.74
N ILE A 74 -4.73 7.23 13.96
CA ILE A 74 -3.73 8.12 14.53
C ILE A 74 -3.73 7.91 16.04
N GLN A 75 -2.56 7.61 16.61
CA GLN A 75 -2.37 7.53 18.04
C GLN A 75 -2.60 8.91 18.68
N PRO A 76 -3.27 9.00 19.85
CA PRO A 76 -3.47 10.28 20.53
C PRO A 76 -2.15 10.92 20.99
N GLU A 77 -1.15 10.09 21.29
CA GLU A 77 0.19 10.50 21.65
C GLU A 77 1.04 10.67 20.39
N ARG A 78 1.78 11.78 20.35
CA ARG A 78 2.74 12.05 19.28
C ARG A 78 4.05 11.33 19.58
N HIS A 79 4.82 11.04 18.53
CA HIS A 79 6.15 10.46 18.67
C HIS A 79 7.03 11.34 19.56
N GLU A 80 7.67 10.77 20.60
CA GLU A 80 8.41 11.54 21.62
C GLU A 80 9.52 12.41 21.04
N VAL A 81 10.32 11.85 20.12
CA VAL A 81 11.46 12.54 19.49
C VAL A 81 11.01 13.56 18.43
N PHE A 82 10.11 13.17 17.53
CA PHE A 82 9.77 13.99 16.35
C PHE A 82 8.52 14.85 16.53
N ASN A 83 7.75 14.65 17.61
CA ASN A 83 6.47 15.33 17.88
C ASN A 83 5.47 15.24 16.70
N MET A 84 5.50 14.13 15.97
CA MET A 84 4.67 13.85 14.80
C MET A 84 3.54 12.86 15.13
N PRO A 85 2.39 12.93 14.43
CA PRO A 85 1.34 11.92 14.54
C PRO A 85 1.86 10.53 14.18
N VAL A 86 1.52 9.52 14.98
CA VAL A 86 1.90 8.12 14.73
C VAL A 86 0.69 7.34 14.24
N LEU A 87 0.83 6.62 13.13
CA LEU A 87 -0.20 5.70 12.65
C LEU A 87 0.02 4.33 13.28
N VAL A 88 -1.01 3.83 13.96
CA VAL A 88 -1.03 2.49 14.56
C VAL A 88 -2.15 1.66 13.93
N PRO A 89 -1.95 0.35 13.74
CA PRO A 89 -3.03 -0.54 13.32
C PRO A 89 -4.22 -0.41 14.28
N LYS A 90 -5.46 -0.31 13.74
CA LYS A 90 -6.66 0.02 14.55
C LYS A 90 -6.96 -0.96 15.69
N ARG A 91 -6.52 -2.22 15.58
CA ARG A 91 -6.55 -3.18 16.69
C ARG A 91 -5.13 -3.65 16.93
N HIS A 92 -4.63 -3.47 18.14
CA HIS A 92 -3.26 -3.79 18.53
C HIS A 92 -2.84 -5.25 18.30
N GLU A 93 -3.76 -6.17 17.94
CA GLU A 93 -3.48 -7.61 17.76
C GLU A 93 -4.12 -8.23 16.51
N GLU A 94 -5.03 -7.54 15.81
CA GLU A 94 -5.73 -8.08 14.63
C GLU A 94 -5.74 -7.06 13.49
N ALA A 95 -5.05 -7.36 12.40
CA ALA A 95 -5.12 -6.53 11.20
C ALA A 95 -6.58 -6.50 10.68
N VAL A 96 -7.17 -5.30 10.66
CA VAL A 96 -8.50 -5.08 10.11
C VAL A 96 -8.33 -4.76 8.62
N PHE A 97 -8.67 -5.75 7.78
CA PHE A 97 -8.70 -5.57 6.34
C PHE A 97 -10.06 -5.05 5.88
N LEU A 98 -10.04 -4.08 4.97
CA LEU A 98 -11.19 -3.54 4.27
C LEU A 98 -11.08 -3.88 2.78
N LEU A 99 -12.17 -4.35 2.19
CA LEU A 99 -12.32 -4.52 0.76
C LEU A 99 -13.09 -3.33 0.22
N LEU A 100 -12.57 -2.60 -0.76
CA LEU A 100 -13.17 -1.35 -1.22
C LEU A 100 -13.19 -1.27 -2.75
N ASN A 101 -14.12 -0.48 -3.31
CA ASN A 101 -14.01 -0.10 -4.71
C ASN A 101 -12.91 0.98 -4.83
N PRO A 102 -12.07 0.96 -5.88
CA PRO A 102 -11.14 2.05 -6.16
C PRO A 102 -11.78 3.45 -6.12
N LYS A 103 -13.06 3.56 -6.49
CA LYS A 103 -13.82 4.81 -6.46
C LYS A 103 -14.07 5.35 -5.06
N ASP A 104 -13.97 4.56 -4.01
CA ASP A 104 -14.22 5.02 -2.63
C ASP A 104 -12.98 5.67 -2.00
N ILE A 105 -11.84 5.60 -2.69
CA ILE A 105 -10.57 6.14 -2.21
C ILE A 105 -10.43 7.59 -2.67
N GLN A 106 -10.32 8.50 -1.71
CA GLN A 106 -10.31 9.94 -1.98
C GLN A 106 -8.94 10.36 -2.53
N PHE A 107 -7.86 10.13 -1.77
CA PHE A 107 -6.51 10.57 -2.14
C PHE A 107 -5.44 9.74 -1.44
N ALA A 108 -4.22 9.79 -1.99
CA ALA A 108 -3.03 9.22 -1.38
C ALA A 108 -2.31 10.28 -0.53
N PHE A 109 -1.64 9.84 0.52
CA PHE A 109 -0.82 10.71 1.35
C PHE A 109 0.49 10.06 1.72
N ASN A 110 1.48 10.88 2.06
CA ASN A 110 2.79 10.39 2.44
C ASN A 110 2.84 10.07 3.93
N VAL A 111 3.30 8.87 4.25
CA VAL A 111 3.59 8.45 5.62
C VAL A 111 5.07 8.13 5.71
N GLN A 112 5.73 8.72 6.70
CA GLN A 112 7.10 8.36 7.05
C GLN A 112 7.08 7.14 7.94
N HIS A 113 8.02 6.22 7.74
CA HIS A 113 8.19 5.13 8.70
C HIS A 113 8.74 5.69 10.01
N ASP A 114 8.58 4.93 11.10
CA ASP A 114 9.24 5.30 12.34
C ASP A 114 10.76 5.15 12.17
N CYS A 115 11.46 6.28 12.11
CA CYS A 115 12.90 6.32 11.91
C CYS A 115 13.66 5.80 13.12
N SER A 116 13.08 5.91 14.32
CA SER A 116 13.71 5.48 15.57
C SER A 116 13.85 3.95 15.59
N SER A 117 12.77 3.22 15.29
CA SER A 117 12.83 1.77 15.09
C SER A 117 13.53 1.36 13.80
N GLY A 118 13.48 2.20 12.76
CA GLY A 118 14.12 1.97 11.47
C GLY A 118 15.65 2.08 11.45
N THR A 119 16.28 2.47 12.57
CA THR A 119 17.73 2.75 12.66
C THR A 119 18.23 3.72 11.58
N CYS A 120 17.35 4.60 11.08
CA CYS A 120 17.73 5.58 10.08
C CYS A 120 18.67 6.59 10.70
N LYS A 121 19.81 6.81 10.05
CA LYS A 121 20.82 7.74 10.54
C LYS A 121 20.55 9.13 9.96
N PRO A 122 20.77 10.21 10.73
CA PRO A 122 20.80 11.56 10.19
C PRO A 122 22.10 11.77 9.39
N SER A 123 22.26 11.07 8.26
CA SER A 123 23.44 11.18 7.39
C SER A 123 23.41 12.42 6.50
N GLY A 124 22.21 12.92 6.20
CA GLY A 124 22.01 14.06 5.32
C GLY A 124 22.26 15.39 6.03
N LYS A 125 22.76 16.37 5.29
CA LYS A 125 22.79 17.79 5.69
C LYS A 125 22.08 18.62 4.63
N ARG A 126 21.28 19.59 5.05
CA ARG A 126 20.63 20.54 4.15
C ARG A 126 20.66 21.96 4.73
N PRO A 127 20.74 23.00 3.89
CA PRO A 127 20.58 24.37 4.36
C PRO A 127 19.15 24.57 4.88
N VAL A 128 19.03 25.25 6.01
CA VAL A 128 17.73 25.62 6.59
C VAL A 128 17.11 26.69 5.68
N LEU A 129 15.86 26.46 5.26
CA LEU A 129 15.10 27.44 4.49
C LEU A 129 14.31 28.37 5.41
N GLN A 130 14.53 29.67 5.30
CA GLN A 130 13.70 30.70 5.92
C GLN A 130 13.09 31.57 4.83
N GLU A 131 11.76 31.71 4.83
CA GLU A 131 11.02 32.48 3.80
C GLU A 131 11.38 32.08 2.35
N ARG A 132 11.64 30.77 2.13
CA ARG A 132 12.12 30.19 0.86
C ARG A 132 13.53 30.63 0.43
N GLN A 133 14.28 31.31 1.28
CA GLN A 133 15.69 31.61 1.08
C GLN A 133 16.55 30.62 1.87
N GLU A 134 17.60 30.12 1.22
CA GLU A 134 18.62 29.31 1.89
C GLU A 134 19.39 30.17 2.89
N THR A 135 19.41 29.74 4.14
CA THR A 135 20.25 30.35 5.16
C THR A 135 21.61 29.67 5.19
N ARG A 136 22.58 30.27 5.88
CA ARG A 136 23.90 29.66 6.12
C ARG A 136 23.88 28.57 7.21
N LEU A 137 22.73 28.36 7.85
CA LEU A 137 22.57 27.33 8.85
C LEU A 137 22.31 26.01 8.14
N GLU A 138 23.01 24.96 8.55
CA GLU A 138 22.74 23.59 8.10
C GLU A 138 21.99 22.86 9.21
N GLU A 139 20.98 22.08 8.82
CA GLU A 139 20.38 21.08 9.69
C GLU A 139 20.72 19.68 9.19
N CYS A 140 20.95 18.77 10.13
CA CYS A 140 21.03 17.35 9.81
C CYS A 140 19.61 16.83 9.57
N PHE A 141 19.40 16.08 8.50
CA PHE A 141 18.13 15.45 8.21
C PHE A 141 18.30 13.94 8.05
N ILE A 142 17.23 13.20 8.33
CA ILE A 142 17.22 11.75 8.14
C ILE A 142 17.11 11.49 6.64
N GLU A 143 18.21 11.02 6.07
CA GLU A 143 18.23 10.56 4.70
C GLU A 143 17.68 9.14 4.68
N HIS A 144 16.51 8.98 4.07
CA HIS A 144 15.94 7.67 3.84
C HIS A 144 16.63 7.07 2.63
N ASP A 145 17.62 6.20 2.86
CA ASP A 145 18.13 5.33 1.80
C ASP A 145 16.93 4.67 1.12
N SER A 146 16.90 4.77 -0.21
CA SER A 146 15.82 4.16 -0.96
C SER A 146 15.76 2.67 -0.59
N LEU A 147 14.57 2.11 -0.37
CA LEU A 147 14.44 0.67 -0.08
C LEU A 147 15.16 -0.18 -1.15
N ALA A 148 15.23 0.33 -2.38
CA ALA A 148 15.99 -0.25 -3.48
C ALA A 148 17.50 -0.39 -3.18
N GLU A 149 18.12 0.59 -2.53
CA GLU A 149 19.53 0.53 -2.13
C GLU A 149 19.75 -0.47 -0.99
N ARG A 150 18.93 -0.43 0.07
CA ARG A 150 19.01 -1.46 1.13
C ARG A 150 18.81 -2.88 0.59
N LEU A 151 17.92 -3.06 -0.39
CA LEU A 151 17.72 -4.36 -1.03
C LEU A 151 18.91 -4.77 -1.91
N ARG A 152 19.61 -3.83 -2.55
CA ARG A 152 20.86 -4.12 -3.28
C ARG A 152 21.94 -4.58 -2.31
N GLU A 153 22.18 -3.84 -1.23
CA GLU A 153 23.14 -4.21 -0.20
C GLU A 153 22.81 -5.59 0.42
N GLY A 154 21.54 -5.83 0.72
CA GLY A 154 21.08 -7.12 1.24
C GLY A 154 21.31 -8.29 0.27
N ARG A 155 21.09 -8.07 -1.04
CA ARG A 155 21.36 -9.07 -2.09
C ARG A 155 22.86 -9.36 -2.22
N GLU A 156 23.69 -8.33 -2.18
CA GLU A 156 25.15 -8.48 -2.24
C GLU A 156 25.69 -9.21 -1.02
N ALA A 157 25.24 -8.85 0.19
CA ALA A 157 25.60 -9.54 1.42
C ALA A 157 25.18 -11.02 1.38
N ARG A 158 23.98 -11.34 0.86
CA ARG A 158 23.52 -12.73 0.72
C ARG A 158 24.32 -13.49 -0.34
N LYS A 159 24.68 -12.85 -1.46
CA LYS A 159 25.57 -13.41 -2.50
C LYS A 159 26.95 -13.73 -1.93
N ALA A 160 27.53 -12.83 -1.14
CA ALA A 160 28.82 -13.03 -0.48
C ALA A 160 28.80 -14.18 0.53
N LYS A 161 27.78 -14.26 1.39
CA LYS A 161 27.60 -15.38 2.34
C LYS A 161 27.46 -16.73 1.61
N ASN A 162 26.67 -16.77 0.54
CA ASN A 162 26.51 -17.98 -0.27
C ASN A 162 27.83 -18.39 -0.95
N ALA A 163 28.60 -17.44 -1.47
CA ALA A 163 29.91 -17.70 -2.07
C ALA A 163 30.92 -18.24 -1.04
N ALA A 164 30.97 -17.64 0.15
CA ALA A 164 31.83 -18.11 1.24
C ALA A 164 31.46 -19.54 1.69
N THR A 165 30.16 -19.83 1.82
CA THR A 165 29.67 -21.17 2.16
C THR A 165 30.01 -22.20 1.08
N ALA A 166 29.90 -21.82 -0.19
CA ALA A 166 30.28 -22.67 -1.32
C ALA A 166 31.80 -22.94 -1.35
N ALA A 167 32.62 -21.92 -1.08
CA ALA A 167 34.08 -22.06 -0.98
C ALA A 167 34.48 -23.00 0.17
N ALA A 168 33.88 -22.85 1.35
CA ALA A 168 34.10 -23.73 2.49
C ALA A 168 33.74 -25.19 2.16
N ARG A 169 32.58 -25.43 1.52
CA ARG A 169 32.18 -26.77 1.05
C ARG A 169 33.14 -27.38 0.05
N LYS A 170 33.76 -26.58 -0.83
CA LYS A 170 34.74 -27.05 -1.81
C LYS A 170 36.06 -27.45 -1.12
N ALA A 171 36.48 -26.71 -0.11
CA ALA A 171 37.67 -27.03 0.69
C ALA A 171 37.49 -28.29 1.56
N LEU A 172 36.27 -28.54 2.05
CA LEU A 172 35.94 -29.70 2.87
C LEU A 172 35.74 -31.02 2.12
N LYS A 173 35.84 -31.06 0.78
CA LYS A 173 35.89 -32.34 0.07
C LYS A 173 37.22 -33.01 0.39
N PRO A 174 37.26 -34.00 1.30
CA PRO A 174 38.49 -34.75 1.54
C PRO A 174 38.83 -35.40 0.22
N GLY A 175 40.07 -35.26 -0.22
CA GLY A 175 40.56 -35.88 -1.44
C GLY A 175 40.01 -37.30 -1.50
N ALA A 176 39.19 -37.57 -2.51
CA ALA A 176 38.54 -38.86 -2.68
C ALA A 176 39.65 -39.91 -2.73
N SER A 177 39.92 -40.55 -1.59
CA SER A 177 40.76 -41.73 -1.52
C SER A 177 40.23 -42.65 -2.60
N LYS A 178 41.12 -43.03 -3.51
CA LYS A 178 40.87 -43.93 -4.62
C LYS A 178 40.35 -45.26 -4.05
N VAL A 179 39.04 -45.35 -3.78
CA VAL A 179 38.40 -46.60 -3.38
C VAL A 179 38.43 -47.49 -4.62
N ALA A 180 39.31 -48.49 -4.53
CA ALA A 180 39.54 -49.48 -5.56
C ALA A 180 38.22 -50.05 -6.10
N LYS A 181 38.06 -50.00 -7.42
CA LYS A 181 36.98 -50.64 -8.17
C LYS A 181 36.95 -52.14 -7.87
N ARG A 182 36.11 -52.57 -6.93
CA ARG A 182 35.67 -53.97 -6.85
C ARG A 182 34.58 -54.18 -7.89
N LYS A 183 34.98 -54.86 -8.97
CA LYS A 183 34.15 -55.39 -10.06
C LYS A 183 33.09 -56.32 -9.46
N LYS A 184 31.84 -55.86 -9.33
CA LYS A 184 30.69 -56.73 -9.06
C LYS A 184 29.95 -56.97 -10.38
N THR A 185 30.25 -58.12 -10.95
CA THR A 185 29.39 -58.83 -11.89
C THR A 185 28.17 -59.37 -11.14
N ALA A 186 26.98 -58.88 -11.47
CA ALA A 186 25.74 -59.65 -11.40
C ALA A 186 24.67 -58.88 -12.20
N THR A 187 24.23 -59.42 -13.35
CA THR A 187 22.95 -60.15 -13.47
C THR A 187 21.81 -59.25 -12.96
N GLY A 188 21.19 -58.44 -13.82
CA GLY A 188 20.25 -58.94 -14.80
C GLY A 188 18.85 -58.87 -14.20
N LEU A 189 18.13 -57.76 -14.42
CA LEU A 189 16.67 -57.76 -14.35
C LEU A 189 16.13 -56.72 -15.33
N LYS A 190 15.67 -57.23 -16.46
CA LYS A 190 14.87 -56.52 -17.45
C LYS A 190 13.61 -56.01 -16.76
N ARG A 191 13.41 -54.69 -16.72
CA ARG A 191 12.08 -54.11 -16.53
C ARG A 191 11.61 -53.53 -17.85
N THR A 192 10.42 -54.00 -18.19
CA THR A 192 9.69 -53.84 -19.43
C THR A 192 9.25 -52.41 -19.67
N ARG A 193 9.34 -52.04 -20.95
CA ARG A 193 8.77 -50.84 -21.55
C ARG A 193 7.24 -50.94 -21.57
N THR A 194 6.59 -49.91 -21.05
CA THR A 194 5.27 -49.40 -21.46
C THR A 194 5.45 -47.88 -21.36
N GLY A 195 5.57 -47.11 -22.44
CA GLY A 195 4.67 -47.09 -23.58
C GLY A 195 3.49 -46.21 -23.20
N ASP A 196 3.65 -44.89 -23.25
CA ASP A 196 2.50 -44.00 -23.38
C ASP A 196 2.83 -42.84 -24.33
N ALA A 197 1.91 -42.69 -25.28
CA ALA A 197 1.93 -41.79 -26.41
C ALA A 197 1.52 -40.39 -25.92
N GLY A 198 2.14 -39.33 -26.41
CA GLY A 198 1.67 -38.73 -27.65
C GLY A 198 0.47 -37.81 -27.41
N ARG A 199 0.71 -36.52 -27.17
CA ARG A 199 -0.25 -35.49 -27.59
C ARG A 199 0.48 -34.22 -28.04
N LYS A 200 0.64 -34.12 -29.36
CA LYS A 200 0.93 -32.89 -30.10
C LYS A 200 -0.38 -32.12 -30.31
N SER A 201 -0.38 -30.86 -29.94
CA SER A 201 -1.23 -29.79 -30.48
C SER A 201 -0.51 -28.48 -30.17
N GLY A 202 -0.04 -27.64 -31.10
CA GLY A 202 -0.44 -27.46 -32.49
C GLY A 202 -1.58 -26.45 -32.58
N GLY A 203 -1.25 -25.15 -32.61
CA GLY A 203 -2.20 -24.05 -32.87
C GLY A 203 -1.49 -22.70 -32.79
N ARG A 204 -1.03 -22.16 -33.94
CA ARG A 204 -1.58 -20.98 -34.64
C ARG A 204 -1.58 -19.73 -33.73
N GLY A 205 -0.72 -18.72 -33.93
CA GLY A 205 -0.41 -18.07 -35.20
C GLY A 205 -1.57 -17.15 -35.60
N VAL A 206 -1.70 -16.01 -34.92
CA VAL A 206 -2.59 -14.91 -35.33
C VAL A 206 -1.75 -13.64 -35.38
N SER A 207 -1.59 -13.13 -36.60
CA SER A 207 -0.91 -11.88 -36.91
C SER A 207 -1.75 -10.67 -36.49
N PRO A 208 -1.12 -9.49 -36.31
CA PRO A 208 -1.80 -8.27 -35.87
C PRO A 208 -2.69 -7.72 -36.99
N ARG A 209 -3.94 -7.35 -36.65
CA ARG A 209 -4.76 -6.49 -37.49
C ARG A 209 -4.54 -5.04 -37.11
N ASP A 210 -3.82 -4.43 -38.04
CA ASP A 210 -3.88 -3.05 -38.50
C ASP A 210 -5.26 -2.37 -38.45
N LEU A 211 -5.18 -1.05 -38.19
CA LEU A 211 -6.02 0.05 -38.68
C LEU A 211 -7.44 0.25 -38.10
N GLY A 212 -7.60 1.41 -37.45
CA GLY A 212 -8.89 2.01 -37.19
C GLY A 212 -8.82 3.22 -36.26
N GLU A 213 -8.13 4.29 -36.65
CA GLU A 213 -8.41 5.63 -36.12
C GLU A 213 -9.62 6.21 -36.88
N PRO A 214 -10.69 6.63 -36.18
CA PRO A 214 -11.56 7.67 -36.69
C PRO A 214 -11.25 8.97 -35.94
N GLY A 215 -10.69 9.91 -36.70
CA GLY A 215 -10.79 11.33 -36.38
C GLY A 215 -12.25 11.75 -36.30
N GLY A 216 -12.53 12.67 -35.39
CA GLY A 216 -13.84 13.25 -35.16
C GLY A 216 -13.65 14.62 -34.54
N ASP A 217 -13.20 15.57 -35.36
CA ASP A 217 -13.44 16.99 -35.15
C ASP A 217 -14.95 17.23 -35.23
N SER A 218 -15.51 17.85 -34.19
CA SER A 218 -16.75 18.62 -34.33
C SER A 218 -16.75 19.71 -33.28
N ASP A 219 -16.37 20.90 -33.75
CA ASP A 219 -16.85 22.19 -33.30
C ASP A 219 -18.38 22.17 -33.07
N SER A 220 -18.87 23.08 -32.23
CA SER A 220 -20.01 23.98 -32.48
C SER A 220 -20.89 24.22 -31.24
N GLU A 221 -21.08 25.51 -30.96
CA GLU A 221 -22.30 26.17 -30.46
C GLU A 221 -22.74 25.90 -29.01
N SER A 222 -22.66 26.87 -28.08
CA SER A 222 -23.38 28.15 -27.97
C SER A 222 -24.89 28.03 -27.72
N GLY A 223 -25.34 28.61 -26.61
CA GLY A 223 -26.73 28.99 -26.37
C GLY A 223 -27.49 28.02 -25.48
N GLU A 224 -27.88 28.45 -24.28
CA GLU A 224 -29.20 29.06 -24.07
C GLU A 224 -29.37 29.43 -22.59
N GLU A 225 -29.64 30.72 -22.37
CA GLU A 225 -30.15 31.25 -21.12
C GLU A 225 -31.57 30.74 -20.91
N GLY A 226 -31.76 29.90 -19.89
CA GLY A 226 -33.07 29.44 -19.43
C GLY A 226 -33.49 30.15 -18.15
N ASP A 227 -34.07 31.34 -18.30
CA ASP A 227 -34.92 32.00 -17.32
C ASP A 227 -36.23 31.21 -17.15
N GLY A 228 -36.74 31.14 -15.91
CA GLY A 228 -38.13 30.77 -15.65
C GLY A 228 -38.34 29.58 -14.71
N GLY A 229 -39.00 29.84 -13.59
CA GLY A 229 -39.83 28.82 -12.95
C GLY A 229 -39.90 28.89 -11.43
N GLY A 230 -40.58 29.90 -10.90
CA GLY A 230 -41.04 29.91 -9.51
C GLY A 230 -41.90 28.68 -9.20
N GLY A 231 -41.33 27.74 -8.45
CA GLY A 231 -41.98 26.52 -7.95
C GLY A 231 -42.34 26.65 -6.47
N LYS A 232 -43.64 26.68 -6.20
CA LYS A 232 -44.28 26.85 -4.90
C LYS A 232 -43.72 25.94 -3.80
N MET A 233 -43.41 26.58 -2.68
CA MET A 233 -43.40 26.04 -1.30
C MET A 233 -44.46 24.95 -1.10
N LYS A 234 -44.02 23.72 -0.84
CA LYS A 234 -44.78 22.74 -0.06
C LYS A 234 -44.04 22.48 1.25
N LYS A 235 -44.53 23.11 2.32
CA LYS A 235 -44.21 22.76 3.70
C LYS A 235 -44.75 21.36 3.96
N THR A 236 -43.87 20.36 4.04
CA THR A 236 -44.21 19.08 4.67
C THR A 236 -43.33 18.86 5.89
N ARG A 237 -44.04 18.79 7.01
CA ARG A 237 -43.69 18.37 8.37
C ARG A 237 -42.53 17.38 8.40
N ASN A 238 -41.44 17.77 9.04
CA ASN A 238 -40.57 16.84 9.76
C ASN A 238 -40.01 17.52 11.02
N GLY A 239 -40.94 17.85 11.93
CA GLY A 239 -40.59 18.19 13.30
C GLY A 239 -40.39 16.89 14.09
N GLN A 240 -39.15 16.39 14.16
CA GLN A 240 -38.73 15.44 15.20
C GLN A 240 -37.21 15.24 15.36
N ALA A 241 -36.35 15.99 14.64
CA ALA A 241 -34.89 15.85 14.74
C ALA A 241 -34.16 16.96 15.54
N GLU A 242 -34.89 17.82 16.26
CA GLU A 242 -34.33 18.99 16.96
C GLU A 242 -34.48 18.92 18.49
N ARG A 243 -34.35 17.71 19.08
CA ARG A 243 -34.41 17.52 20.55
C ARG A 243 -33.23 16.80 21.18
N LEU A 244 -32.20 16.46 20.42
CA LEU A 244 -30.96 15.84 20.95
C LEU A 244 -29.71 16.74 20.91
N ARG A 245 -29.79 17.96 20.36
CA ARG A 245 -28.64 18.91 20.32
C ARG A 245 -28.49 19.83 21.54
N ARG A 246 -29.31 19.70 22.59
CA ARG A 246 -29.28 20.60 23.77
C ARG A 246 -28.81 19.97 25.09
N LYS A 247 -28.13 18.81 25.07
CA LYS A 247 -27.59 18.19 26.30
C LYS A 247 -26.07 18.02 26.37
N SER A 248 -25.30 18.53 25.41
CA SER A 248 -23.83 18.37 25.39
C SER A 248 -23.05 19.66 25.69
N ALA A 249 -23.71 20.75 26.08
CA ALA A 249 -23.08 22.06 26.31
C ALA A 249 -22.81 22.38 27.79
N ALA A 250 -22.54 21.36 28.63
CA ALA A 250 -22.25 21.56 30.06
C ALA A 250 -21.18 20.58 30.57
N ALA A 251 -20.01 20.54 29.92
CA ALA A 251 -18.80 19.92 30.46
C ALA A 251 -17.54 20.44 29.76
N SER A 252 -17.38 21.77 29.65
CA SER A 252 -16.08 22.39 29.33
C SER A 252 -15.58 23.12 30.57
N SER A 253 -15.08 22.35 31.54
CA SER A 253 -14.31 22.87 32.66
C SER A 253 -12.82 22.90 32.30
N ARG A 254 -12.26 24.11 32.29
CA ARG A 254 -10.86 24.48 32.57
C ARG A 254 -9.78 23.51 32.10
N ILE A 255 -9.20 23.81 30.94
CA ILE A 255 -7.82 23.42 30.64
C ILE A 255 -6.94 24.57 31.14
N GLU A 256 -6.22 24.33 32.23
CA GLU A 256 -5.15 25.20 32.70
C GLU A 256 -3.99 25.13 31.71
N THR A 257 -3.54 26.28 31.23
CA THR A 257 -2.36 26.42 30.38
C THR A 257 -1.09 26.19 31.23
N PRO A 258 -0.24 25.18 30.95
CA PRO A 258 1.06 25.10 31.58
C PRO A 258 1.98 26.22 31.06
N GLY A 259 2.63 26.91 31.99
CA GLY A 259 3.56 28.01 31.72
C GLY A 259 4.82 27.58 30.96
N PRO A 260 5.58 28.54 30.42
CA PRO A 260 6.73 28.27 29.54
C PRO A 260 7.85 27.56 30.32
N GLN A 261 8.11 26.30 29.97
CA GLN A 261 9.31 25.60 30.41
C GLN A 261 10.51 26.05 29.56
N SER A 262 11.54 26.49 30.27
CA SER A 262 12.84 26.91 29.77
C SER A 262 13.50 25.85 28.90
N ALA A 263 13.98 26.27 27.73
CA ALA A 263 14.84 25.46 26.86
C ALA A 263 16.08 24.97 27.62
N SER A 264 16.23 23.65 27.70
CA SER A 264 17.50 23.01 28.08
C SER A 264 17.95 22.10 26.93
N GLU A 265 19.11 22.44 26.41
CA GLU A 265 20.15 21.56 25.83
C GLU A 265 19.71 20.18 25.30
N CYS A 266 19.59 20.08 23.96
CA CYS A 266 19.76 18.81 23.26
C CYS A 266 21.27 18.48 23.19
N GLN A 267 21.73 17.61 24.07
CA GLN A 267 22.88 16.73 23.78
C GLN A 267 22.31 15.40 23.26
N LEU A 268 22.87 14.97 22.13
CA LEU A 268 22.46 13.79 21.33
C LEU A 268 22.61 12.47 22.08
#